data_AF-A0A7W7G887-F1
#
_entry.id   AF-A0A7W7G887-F1
#
_cell.length_a   1.000
_cell.length_b   1.000
_cell.length_c   1.000
_cell.angle_alpha   90.00
_cell.angle_beta   90.00
_cell.angle_gamma   90.00
#
_symmetry.space_group_name_H-M   'P 1'
#
loop_
_entity.id
_entity.type
_entity.pdbx_description
1 polymer ?
#
loop_
_entity_poly.entity_id
_entity_poly.type
_entity_poly.pdbx_seq_one_letter_code
_entity_poly.pdbx_strand_id
1 'polypeptide(L)'
;MPHRPDVPCARCGTLLWRGRGTLPQGQAVCHPCRRKESQPYGRRVAYETRSCAVCEATFEVRASSEQRACSVSCARRLRMSPGACDDCGKSTTRRRTSVGRLCESCATARARARWIAKNHRRRTVGRLSDVTPAYERGLRARARKCPLCSVRLTSKADRPNSKHLDHILPIAAGGTHSIGNVRIICRTCNLSRPYDGSDLDGYQLTLWAQDSAFIPMPVRPVVPRCACGTELRKGRCWTCEPSRHHIRLEAGRRAAELRAARMKWQDIADELGLGNPGAAYAAARMYGDPDVMARWPQRYEHGAVEQAVHYGGGHGKQASDRSGRPARGRGHHPAPA
;
A
#
# COMPACT_ATOMS: atom_id res chain seq x y z
N MET A 1 7.25 -25.36 -28.58
CA MET A 1 6.63 -25.48 -29.92
C MET A 1 5.27 -24.76 -29.91
N PRO A 2 4.94 -23.90 -30.89
CA PRO A 2 3.61 -23.32 -30.95
C PRO A 2 2.59 -24.44 -31.15
N HIS A 3 1.61 -24.52 -30.26
CA HIS A 3 0.51 -25.46 -30.42
C HIS A 3 -0.17 -25.19 -31.78
N ARG A 4 -0.60 -26.24 -32.47
CA ARG A 4 -1.41 -26.11 -33.69
C ARG A 4 -2.84 -26.53 -33.36
N PRO A 5 -3.86 -25.88 -33.93
CA PRO A 5 -5.23 -26.37 -33.85
C PRO A 5 -5.30 -27.79 -34.41
N ASP A 6 -5.77 -28.75 -33.61
CA ASP A 6 -5.71 -30.18 -33.91
C ASP A 6 -7.06 -30.88 -33.76
N VAL A 7 -8.06 -30.22 -33.17
CA VAL A 7 -9.40 -30.79 -32.99
C VAL A 7 -10.39 -30.14 -33.95
N PRO A 8 -10.95 -30.88 -34.93
CA PRO A 8 -11.97 -30.33 -35.83
C PRO A 8 -13.27 -30.05 -35.08
N CYS A 9 -13.90 -28.93 -35.40
CA CYS A 9 -15.26 -28.63 -34.96
C CYS A 9 -16.23 -29.70 -35.49
N ALA A 10 -17.00 -30.32 -34.61
CA ALA A 10 -17.98 -31.36 -34.92
C ALA A 10 -19.08 -30.94 -35.92
N ARG A 11 -19.22 -29.64 -36.21
CA ARG A 11 -20.27 -29.12 -37.11
C ARG A 11 -19.75 -28.55 -38.41
N CYS A 12 -18.72 -27.71 -38.35
CA CYS A 12 -18.20 -27.00 -39.51
C CYS A 12 -16.79 -27.47 -39.91
N GLY A 13 -16.22 -28.46 -39.23
CA GLY A 13 -14.89 -28.99 -39.51
C GLY A 13 -13.71 -28.06 -39.15
N THR A 14 -13.94 -26.77 -38.89
CA THR A 14 -12.89 -25.80 -38.54
C THR A 14 -12.07 -26.27 -37.34
N LEU A 15 -10.74 -26.30 -37.48
CA LEU A 15 -9.83 -26.74 -36.42
C LEU A 15 -9.83 -25.77 -35.23
N LEU A 16 -9.82 -26.34 -34.02
CA LEU A 16 -9.88 -25.65 -32.73
C LEU A 16 -8.64 -25.96 -31.90
N TRP A 17 -8.34 -25.05 -30.98
CA TRP A 17 -7.28 -25.22 -30.00
C TRP A 17 -7.76 -26.12 -28.85
N ARG A 18 -6.97 -27.14 -28.51
CA ARG A 18 -7.25 -28.05 -27.38
C ARG A 18 -6.74 -27.43 -26.06
N GLY A 19 -7.66 -27.14 -25.14
CA GLY A 19 -7.37 -26.78 -23.74
C GLY A 19 -7.71 -27.93 -22.80
N ARG A 20 -7.34 -27.82 -21.52
CA ARG A 20 -7.60 -28.86 -20.47
C ARG A 20 -9.07 -29.19 -20.20
N GLY A 21 -10.00 -28.52 -20.89
CA GLY A 21 -11.45 -28.78 -20.80
C GLY A 21 -12.13 -28.87 -22.18
N THR A 22 -11.38 -29.09 -23.26
CA THR A 22 -11.98 -29.29 -24.59
C THR A 22 -12.60 -30.69 -24.64
N LEU A 23 -13.83 -30.76 -25.17
CA LEU A 23 -14.51 -32.04 -25.40
C LEU A 23 -13.70 -32.95 -26.34
N PRO A 24 -13.91 -34.29 -26.28
CA PRO A 24 -13.27 -35.24 -27.17
C PRO A 24 -13.48 -34.90 -28.67
N GLN A 25 -12.61 -35.46 -29.51
CA GLN A 25 -12.73 -35.31 -30.96
C GLN A 25 -14.10 -35.84 -31.42
N GLY A 26 -14.78 -35.08 -32.29
CA GLY A 26 -16.16 -35.35 -32.71
C GLY A 26 -17.24 -34.72 -31.84
N GLN A 27 -16.91 -34.20 -30.64
CA GLN A 27 -17.86 -33.49 -29.77
C GLN A 27 -17.53 -32.00 -29.61
N ALA A 28 -16.30 -31.58 -29.88
CA ALA A 28 -15.90 -30.19 -29.76
C ALA A 28 -16.61 -29.30 -30.79
N VAL A 29 -17.36 -28.28 -30.33
CA VAL A 29 -18.05 -27.32 -31.21
C VAL A 29 -17.38 -25.94 -31.12
N CYS A 30 -17.06 -25.35 -32.27
CA CYS A 30 -16.45 -24.03 -32.32
C CYS A 30 -17.39 -22.96 -31.76
N HIS A 31 -16.83 -21.86 -31.23
CA HIS A 31 -17.63 -20.80 -30.65
C HIS A 31 -18.68 -20.19 -31.61
N PRO A 32 -18.39 -19.97 -32.92
CA PRO A 32 -19.40 -19.58 -33.90
C PRO A 32 -20.55 -20.59 -34.04
N CYS A 33 -20.25 -21.89 -34.17
CA CYS A 33 -21.29 -22.91 -34.32
C CYS A 33 -22.11 -23.10 -33.05
N ARG A 34 -21.48 -23.03 -31.88
CA ARG A 34 -22.17 -23.03 -30.59
C ARG A 34 -23.04 -21.80 -30.43
N ARG A 35 -22.62 -20.61 -30.91
CA ARG A 35 -23.46 -19.41 -30.94
C ARG A 35 -24.65 -19.55 -31.89
N LYS A 36 -24.48 -20.20 -33.05
CA LYS A 36 -25.58 -20.45 -33.99
C LYS A 36 -26.67 -21.36 -33.39
N GLU A 37 -26.27 -22.32 -32.56
CA GLU A 37 -27.22 -23.21 -31.88
C GLU A 37 -27.77 -22.63 -30.57
N SER A 38 -26.94 -21.93 -29.81
CA SER A 38 -27.37 -21.23 -28.58
C SER A 38 -28.09 -19.93 -28.87
N GLN A 39 -28.22 -19.50 -30.12
CA GLN A 39 -29.32 -18.61 -30.52
C GLN A 39 -30.59 -19.44 -30.33
N PRO A 40 -31.35 -19.23 -29.23
CA PRO A 40 -32.55 -19.98 -29.02
C PRO A 40 -33.44 -19.69 -30.22
N TYR A 41 -33.74 -20.74 -31.00
CA TYR A 41 -34.61 -20.68 -32.16
C TYR A 41 -35.83 -19.83 -31.79
N GLY A 42 -35.93 -18.65 -32.40
CA GLY A 42 -37.17 -17.88 -32.50
C GLY A 42 -37.86 -17.41 -31.22
N ARG A 43 -37.21 -17.31 -30.04
CA ARG A 43 -37.82 -16.50 -28.98
C ARG A 43 -37.68 -15.04 -29.40
N ARG A 44 -38.62 -14.58 -30.23
CA ARG A 44 -38.81 -13.18 -30.59
C ARG A 44 -38.76 -12.42 -29.27
N VAL A 45 -37.63 -11.79 -28.99
CA VAL A 45 -37.49 -10.96 -27.80
C VAL A 45 -38.39 -9.79 -28.08
N ALA A 46 -39.57 -9.77 -27.46
CA ALA A 46 -40.46 -8.64 -27.56
C ALA A 46 -39.67 -7.41 -27.09
N TYR A 47 -39.57 -6.40 -27.95
CA TYR A 47 -39.11 -5.09 -27.58
C TYR A 47 -40.33 -4.23 -27.30
N GLU A 48 -40.20 -3.34 -26.33
CA GLU A 48 -41.18 -2.33 -26.05
C GLU A 48 -40.51 -0.96 -25.98
N THR A 49 -41.24 0.05 -26.45
CA THR A 49 -40.80 1.44 -26.39
C THR A 49 -41.14 1.99 -25.01
N ARG A 50 -40.14 2.49 -24.28
CA ARG A 50 -40.31 3.17 -22.99
C ARG A 50 -39.77 4.59 -23.06
N SER A 51 -40.30 5.48 -22.22
CA SER A 51 -39.74 6.82 -22.04
C SER A 51 -38.67 6.81 -20.94
N CYS A 52 -37.55 7.49 -21.20
CA CYS A 52 -36.45 7.60 -20.24
C CYS A 52 -36.87 8.40 -19.00
N ALA A 53 -36.70 7.84 -17.80
CA ALA A 53 -37.06 8.50 -16.54
C ALA A 53 -36.17 9.72 -16.16
N VAL A 54 -35.29 10.16 -17.06
CA VAL A 54 -34.35 11.27 -16.82
C VAL A 54 -34.41 12.34 -17.90
N CYS A 55 -34.48 11.95 -19.17
CA CYS A 55 -34.50 12.89 -20.30
C CYS A 55 -35.74 12.74 -21.18
N GLU A 56 -36.69 11.89 -20.77
CA GLU A 56 -37.99 11.63 -21.43
C GLU A 56 -37.92 11.04 -22.84
N ALA A 57 -36.74 10.97 -23.45
CA ALA A 57 -36.51 10.33 -24.75
C ALA A 57 -37.03 8.89 -24.77
N THR A 58 -37.75 8.54 -25.83
CA THR A 58 -38.23 7.18 -26.08
C THR A 58 -37.06 6.28 -26.50
N PHE A 59 -37.02 5.06 -25.98
CA PHE A 59 -36.00 4.07 -26.33
C PHE A 59 -36.58 2.66 -26.28
N GLU A 60 -36.05 1.78 -27.12
CA GLU A 60 -36.46 0.38 -27.16
C GLU A 60 -35.71 -0.43 -26.09
N VAL A 61 -36.46 -1.20 -25.31
CA VAL A 61 -35.91 -2.17 -24.37
C VAL A 61 -36.53 -3.53 -24.59
N ARG A 62 -35.83 -4.58 -24.17
CA ARG A 62 -36.46 -5.90 -24.07
C ARG A 62 -37.61 -5.79 -23.08
N ALA A 63 -38.77 -6.36 -23.40
CA ALA A 63 -39.96 -6.33 -22.52
C ALA A 63 -39.68 -6.89 -21.12
N SER A 64 -38.74 -7.85 -21.00
CA SER A 64 -38.29 -8.39 -19.72
C SER A 64 -37.25 -7.53 -18.96
N SER A 65 -36.83 -6.40 -19.52
CA SER A 65 -35.80 -5.54 -18.93
C SER A 65 -36.43 -4.55 -17.96
N GLU A 66 -35.83 -4.39 -16.77
CA GLU A 66 -36.20 -3.32 -15.82
C GLU A 66 -35.49 -1.99 -16.13
N GLN A 67 -34.92 -1.83 -17.33
CA GLN A 67 -34.21 -0.62 -17.69
C GLN A 67 -35.17 0.59 -17.80
N ARG A 68 -34.85 1.63 -17.04
CA ARG A 68 -35.64 2.89 -16.95
C ARG A 68 -34.95 4.09 -17.60
N ALA A 69 -33.80 3.88 -18.25
CA ALA A 69 -32.98 4.94 -18.80
C ALA A 69 -32.46 4.57 -20.20
N CYS A 70 -32.51 5.52 -21.13
CA CYS A 70 -32.12 5.32 -22.53
C CYS A 70 -30.61 5.11 -22.73
N SER A 71 -29.77 5.55 -21.78
CA SER A 71 -28.32 5.52 -21.88
C SER A 71 -27.65 5.27 -20.54
N VAL A 72 -26.36 4.90 -20.56
CA VAL A 72 -25.52 4.78 -19.36
C VAL A 72 -25.47 6.10 -18.57
N SER A 73 -25.47 7.24 -19.28
CA SER A 73 -25.50 8.58 -18.67
C SER A 73 -26.80 8.81 -17.90
N CYS A 74 -27.96 8.55 -18.52
CA CYS A 74 -29.25 8.65 -17.86
C CYS A 74 -29.38 7.64 -16.71
N ALA A 75 -28.89 6.40 -16.87
CA ALA A 75 -28.89 5.41 -15.80
C ALA A 75 -28.04 5.88 -14.60
N ARG A 76 -26.93 6.58 -14.85
CA ARG A 76 -26.10 7.17 -13.80
C ARG A 76 -26.84 8.29 -13.08
N ARG A 77 -27.51 9.19 -13.80
CA ARG A 77 -28.34 10.27 -13.22
C ARG A 77 -29.51 9.71 -12.39
N LEU A 78 -30.20 8.68 -12.88
CA LEU A 78 -31.29 8.03 -12.16
C LEU A 78 -30.82 7.43 -10.82
N ARG A 79 -29.58 6.92 -10.75
CA ARG A 79 -28.96 6.41 -9.51
C ARG A 79 -28.49 7.51 -8.53
N MET A 80 -28.52 8.77 -8.96
CA MET A 80 -28.12 9.95 -8.17
C MET A 80 -29.31 10.69 -7.56
N SER A 81 -30.48 10.04 -7.44
CA SER A 81 -31.68 10.64 -6.83
C SER A 81 -31.32 11.31 -5.50
N PRO A 82 -31.76 12.54 -5.22
CA PRO A 82 -31.53 13.20 -3.94
C PRO A 82 -31.97 12.33 -2.76
N GLY A 83 -31.32 12.48 -1.62
CA GLY A 83 -31.72 11.83 -0.38
C GLY A 83 -30.91 12.32 0.80
N ALA A 84 -31.36 12.04 2.02
CA ALA A 84 -30.67 12.44 3.24
C ALA A 84 -29.39 11.61 3.46
N CYS A 85 -28.36 12.24 4.02
CA CYS A 85 -27.16 11.56 4.51
C CYS A 85 -27.50 10.72 5.75
N ASP A 86 -27.14 9.44 5.74
CA ASP A 86 -27.39 8.51 6.86
C ASP A 86 -26.69 8.96 8.17
N ASP A 87 -25.60 9.74 8.08
CA ASP A 87 -24.83 10.20 9.25
C ASP A 87 -25.27 11.57 9.80
N CYS A 88 -25.76 12.48 8.95
CA CYS A 88 -26.00 13.88 9.35
C CYS A 88 -27.31 14.48 8.83
N GLY A 89 -28.15 13.70 8.15
CA GLY A 89 -29.44 14.14 7.62
C GLY A 89 -29.39 15.07 6.41
N LYS A 90 -28.24 15.70 6.11
CA LYS A 90 -28.11 16.67 5.01
C LYS A 90 -28.47 16.05 3.65
N SER A 91 -29.17 16.81 2.81
CA SER A 91 -29.49 16.38 1.45
C SER A 91 -28.22 16.15 0.64
N THR A 92 -28.20 15.07 -0.14
CA THR A 92 -27.09 14.72 -1.02
C THR A 92 -27.57 13.99 -2.27
N THR A 93 -26.95 14.30 -3.40
CA THR A 93 -27.14 13.64 -4.70
C THR A 93 -26.19 12.46 -4.90
N ARG A 94 -25.39 12.10 -3.87
CA ARG A 94 -24.49 10.96 -3.96
C ARG A 94 -25.26 9.64 -4.01
N ARG A 95 -24.78 8.74 -4.88
CA ARG A 95 -25.30 7.38 -5.01
C ARG A 95 -25.19 6.65 -3.67
N ARG A 96 -26.25 5.94 -3.27
CA ARG A 96 -26.21 5.00 -2.14
C ARG A 96 -25.20 3.89 -2.43
N THR A 97 -24.25 3.69 -1.52
CA THR A 97 -23.24 2.63 -1.58
C THR A 97 -23.66 1.48 -0.66
N SER A 98 -22.89 0.38 -0.62
CA SER A 98 -23.10 -0.71 0.35
C SER A 98 -22.98 -0.26 1.81
N VAL A 99 -22.36 0.90 2.05
CA VAL A 99 -22.17 1.46 3.40
C VAL A 99 -23.16 2.59 3.72
N GLY A 100 -24.18 2.78 2.87
CA GLY A 100 -25.19 3.83 3.02
C GLY A 100 -25.05 4.99 2.03
N ARG A 101 -25.91 5.98 2.19
CA ARG A 101 -25.92 7.26 1.48
C ARG A 101 -25.27 8.31 2.36
N LEU A 102 -24.10 8.79 1.96
CA LEU A 102 -23.32 9.74 2.75
C LEU A 102 -23.06 11.00 1.94
N CYS A 103 -23.22 12.16 2.57
CA CYS A 103 -22.70 13.40 2.03
C CYS A 103 -21.15 13.34 1.97
N GLU A 104 -20.54 14.28 1.25
CA GLU A 104 -19.11 14.28 1.02
C GLU A 104 -18.27 14.36 2.30
N SER A 105 -18.65 15.22 3.24
CA SER A 105 -17.94 15.39 4.51
C SER A 105 -18.02 14.12 5.37
N CYS A 106 -19.20 13.50 5.50
CA CYS A 106 -19.38 12.25 6.26
C CYS A 106 -18.64 11.08 5.60
N ALA A 107 -18.67 10.97 4.26
CA ALA A 107 -17.90 9.96 3.54
C ALA A 107 -16.39 10.11 3.80
N THR A 108 -15.87 11.33 3.74
CA THR A 108 -14.46 11.66 4.03
C THR A 108 -14.11 11.35 5.49
N ALA A 109 -14.98 11.69 6.45
CA ALA A 109 -14.78 11.39 7.86
C ALA A 109 -14.71 9.87 8.12
N ARG A 110 -15.64 9.08 7.54
CA ARG A 110 -15.60 7.61 7.62
C ARG A 110 -14.35 7.02 6.96
N ALA A 111 -13.94 7.54 5.80
CA ALA A 111 -12.73 7.10 5.11
C ALA A 111 -11.48 7.37 5.99
N ARG A 112 -11.39 8.55 6.61
CA ARG A 112 -10.33 8.89 7.55
C ARG A 112 -10.31 7.96 8.77
N ALA A 113 -11.48 7.69 9.37
CA ALA A 113 -11.59 6.76 10.49
C ALA A 113 -11.13 5.33 10.12
N ARG A 114 -11.53 4.82 8.94
CA ARG A 114 -11.07 3.52 8.43
C ARG A 114 -9.56 3.49 8.19
N TRP A 115 -9.00 4.56 7.64
CA TRP A 115 -7.55 4.67 7.40
C TRP A 115 -6.76 4.68 8.72
N ILE A 116 -7.23 5.45 9.72
CA ILE A 116 -6.66 5.46 11.07
C ILE A 116 -6.72 4.05 11.67
N ALA A 117 -7.88 3.39 11.64
CA ALA A 117 -8.04 2.02 12.16
C ALA A 117 -7.15 1.00 11.43
N LYS A 118 -7.02 1.11 10.11
CA LYS A 118 -6.12 0.26 9.30
C LYS A 118 -4.66 0.47 9.69
N ASN A 119 -4.22 1.72 9.86
CA ASN A 119 -2.85 2.03 10.27
C ASN A 119 -2.58 1.61 11.71
N HIS A 120 -3.54 1.80 12.61
CA HIS A 120 -3.47 1.28 13.97
C HIS A 120 -3.27 -0.24 13.94
N ARG A 121 -4.16 -0.98 13.27
CA ARG A 121 -4.02 -2.44 13.09
C ARG A 121 -2.66 -2.82 12.51
N ARG A 122 -2.17 -2.13 11.48
CA ARG A 122 -0.84 -2.41 10.91
C ARG A 122 0.31 -2.21 11.90
N ARG A 123 0.20 -1.21 12.77
CA ARG A 123 1.20 -0.94 13.81
C ARG A 123 1.12 -1.93 14.98
N THR A 124 -0.06 -2.48 15.25
CA THR A 124 -0.30 -3.47 16.32
C THR A 124 -0.13 -4.92 15.87
N VAL A 125 -0.23 -5.23 14.57
CA VAL A 125 -0.04 -6.60 14.06
C VAL A 125 1.37 -7.09 14.43
N GLY A 126 1.43 -8.15 15.24
CA GLY A 126 2.67 -8.75 15.72
C GLY A 126 3.27 -8.12 16.99
N ARG A 127 2.56 -7.20 17.64
CA ARG A 127 3.00 -6.58 18.90
C ARG A 127 1.86 -6.59 19.91
N LEU A 128 2.12 -7.14 21.10
CA LEU A 128 1.26 -6.93 22.27
C LEU A 128 1.16 -5.42 22.51
N SER A 129 -0.02 -4.85 22.27
CA SER A 129 -0.33 -3.44 22.48
C SER A 129 -1.56 -3.39 23.38
N ASP A 130 -1.36 -2.93 24.61
CA ASP A 130 -2.42 -2.62 25.58
C ASP A 130 -2.93 -1.17 25.40
N VAL A 131 -2.26 -0.36 24.57
CA VAL A 131 -2.70 1.00 24.21
C VAL A 131 -3.94 0.92 23.32
N THR A 132 -5.12 1.21 23.90
CA THR A 132 -6.38 1.30 23.15
C THR A 132 -6.60 2.72 22.59
N PRO A 133 -7.39 2.90 21.51
CA PRO A 133 -7.78 4.23 21.05
C PRO A 133 -8.50 5.08 22.11
N ALA A 134 -9.21 4.44 23.05
CA ALA A 134 -9.84 5.14 24.18
C ALA A 134 -8.79 5.66 25.17
N TYR A 135 -7.78 4.84 25.48
CA TYR A 135 -6.67 5.23 26.33
C TYR A 135 -5.85 6.39 25.72
N GLU A 136 -5.51 6.32 24.43
CA GLU A 136 -4.80 7.41 23.73
C GLU A 136 -5.59 8.72 23.78
N ARG A 137 -6.93 8.68 23.58
CA ARG A 137 -7.78 9.86 23.73
C ARG A 137 -7.72 10.43 25.14
N GLY A 138 -7.75 9.58 26.16
CA GLY A 138 -7.59 9.98 27.57
C GLY A 138 -6.25 10.67 27.83
N LEU A 139 -5.14 10.08 27.38
CA LEU A 139 -3.81 10.69 27.48
C LEU A 139 -3.76 12.08 26.82
N ARG A 140 -4.27 12.20 25.59
CA ARG A 140 -4.33 13.48 24.88
C ARG A 140 -5.18 14.50 25.62
N ALA A 141 -6.29 14.10 26.22
CA ALA A 141 -7.16 15.00 26.98
C ALA A 141 -6.46 15.54 28.24
N ARG A 142 -5.77 14.67 29.00
CA ARG A 142 -5.07 15.02 30.25
C ARG A 142 -3.81 15.87 30.04
N ALA A 143 -3.05 15.64 28.97
CA ALA A 143 -1.81 16.36 28.73
C ALA A 143 -2.02 17.88 28.53
N ARG A 144 -1.46 18.70 29.43
CA ARG A 144 -1.52 20.18 29.38
C ARG A 144 -0.20 20.82 28.95
N LYS A 145 0.93 20.28 29.39
CA LYS A 145 2.29 20.76 29.08
C LYS A 145 3.14 19.61 28.53
N CYS A 146 4.11 19.92 27.68
CA CYS A 146 5.10 18.95 27.22
C CYS A 146 6.03 18.58 28.39
N PRO A 147 6.24 17.30 28.73
CA PRO A 147 7.17 16.92 29.80
C PRO A 147 8.64 17.21 29.47
N LEU A 148 9.00 17.41 28.19
CA LEU A 148 10.39 17.65 27.76
C LEU A 148 10.78 19.14 27.79
N CYS A 149 9.87 20.03 27.37
CA CYS A 149 10.16 21.46 27.23
C CYS A 149 9.16 22.38 27.94
N SER A 150 8.21 21.81 28.69
CA SER A 150 7.18 22.52 29.46
C SER A 150 6.22 23.43 28.66
N VAL A 151 6.33 23.49 27.33
CA VAL A 151 5.42 24.28 26.49
C VAL A 151 3.97 23.81 26.65
N ARG A 152 3.03 24.75 26.73
CA ARG A 152 1.60 24.44 26.79
C ARG A 152 1.16 23.78 25.48
N LEU A 153 0.55 22.60 25.59
CA LEU A 153 0.15 21.80 24.45
C LEU A 153 -1.19 22.27 23.87
N THR A 154 -1.33 22.20 22.55
CA THR A 154 -2.56 22.52 21.82
C THR A 154 -3.13 21.30 21.10
N SER A 155 -4.46 21.25 20.99
CA SER A 155 -5.18 20.24 20.19
C SER A 155 -5.21 20.60 18.69
N LYS A 156 -4.79 21.82 18.31
CA LYS A 156 -4.67 22.21 16.90
C LYS A 156 -3.55 21.41 16.25
N ALA A 157 -3.86 20.66 15.19
CA ALA A 157 -2.88 19.91 14.43
C ALA A 157 -1.79 20.82 13.84
N ASP A 158 -0.62 20.24 13.54
CA ASP A 158 0.49 20.86 12.80
C ASP A 158 1.17 22.07 13.47
N ARG A 159 0.75 22.47 14.66
CA ARG A 159 1.45 23.49 15.46
C ARG A 159 2.71 22.91 16.12
N PRO A 160 3.77 23.70 16.37
CA PRO A 160 4.97 23.25 17.09
C PRO A 160 4.65 22.62 18.45
N ASN A 161 3.67 23.17 19.16
CA ASN A 161 3.16 22.67 20.44
C ASN A 161 1.94 21.74 20.32
N SER A 162 1.65 21.19 19.14
CA SER A 162 0.56 20.22 18.96
C SER A 162 0.86 18.90 19.66
N LYS A 163 -0.18 18.22 20.15
CA LYS A 163 -0.07 16.95 20.91
C LYS A 163 0.34 15.79 20.00
N HIS A 164 1.47 15.16 20.27
CA HIS A 164 1.94 13.95 19.60
C HIS A 164 2.03 12.79 20.59
N LEU A 165 1.71 11.57 20.13
CA LEU A 165 1.95 10.35 20.90
C LEU A 165 3.39 9.91 20.64
N ASP A 166 4.19 9.91 21.70
CA ASP A 166 5.60 9.59 21.69
C ASP A 166 5.85 8.28 22.42
N HIS A 167 6.77 7.47 21.90
CA HIS A 167 7.23 6.27 22.57
C HIS A 167 8.45 6.61 23.40
N ILE A 168 8.39 6.43 24.73
CA ILE A 168 9.49 6.82 25.64
C ILE A 168 10.79 6.19 25.17
N LEU A 169 10.85 4.85 25.07
CA LEU A 169 11.83 4.13 24.28
C LEU A 169 11.33 4.05 22.83
N PRO A 170 12.06 4.60 21.84
CA PRO A 170 11.65 4.52 20.44
C PRO A 170 11.41 3.09 19.99
N ILE A 171 10.41 2.90 19.11
CA ILE A 171 10.11 1.59 18.53
C ILE A 171 11.33 0.96 17.83
N ALA A 172 12.14 1.78 17.16
CA ALA A 172 13.33 1.31 16.44
C ALA A 172 14.41 0.80 17.40
N ALA A 173 14.51 1.38 18.59
CA ALA A 173 15.40 0.99 19.68
C ALA A 173 14.88 -0.18 20.54
N GLY A 174 13.73 -0.79 20.18
CA GLY A 174 13.16 -1.90 20.93
C GLY A 174 11.92 -1.58 21.75
N GLY A 175 11.51 -0.32 21.80
CA GLY A 175 10.32 0.10 22.54
C GLY A 175 9.03 -0.57 22.07
N THR A 176 8.17 -0.88 23.03
CA THR A 176 6.86 -1.49 22.78
C THR A 176 5.77 -0.44 22.64
N HIS A 177 4.66 -0.79 21.98
CA HIS A 177 3.49 0.08 21.97
C HIS A 177 2.62 -0.24 23.19
N SER A 178 3.23 -0.10 24.37
CA SER A 178 2.59 -0.38 25.65
C SER A 178 2.19 0.89 26.39
N ILE A 179 1.23 0.81 27.32
CA ILE A 179 0.78 1.92 28.17
C ILE A 179 1.97 2.55 28.90
N GLY A 180 2.89 1.73 29.43
CA GLY A 180 4.09 2.19 30.12
C GLY A 180 5.16 2.82 29.22
N ASN A 181 5.08 2.63 27.89
CA ASN A 181 6.06 3.16 26.94
C ASN A 181 5.48 4.28 26.04
N VAL A 182 4.27 4.80 26.32
CA VAL A 182 3.70 5.91 25.54
C VAL A 182 3.40 7.13 26.42
N ARG A 183 3.63 8.32 25.86
CA ARG A 183 3.32 9.61 26.50
C ARG A 183 2.88 10.64 25.47
N ILE A 184 2.36 11.78 25.94
CA ILE A 184 2.03 12.92 25.07
C ILE A 184 3.08 14.02 25.24
N ILE A 185 3.74 14.38 24.14
CA ILE A 185 4.69 15.50 24.07
C ILE A 185 4.31 16.47 22.94
N CYS A 186 5.05 17.57 22.79
CA CYS A 186 4.84 18.47 21.66
C CYS A 186 5.45 17.93 20.36
N ARG A 187 4.91 18.36 19.21
CA ARG A 187 5.41 18.02 17.88
C ARG A 187 6.90 18.32 17.73
N THR A 188 7.37 19.49 18.16
CA THR A 188 8.79 19.87 18.01
C THR A 188 9.71 18.88 18.73
N CYS A 189 9.43 18.59 20.01
CA CYS A 189 10.23 17.61 20.76
C CYS A 189 10.13 16.22 20.13
N ASN A 190 8.94 15.75 19.75
CA ASN A 190 8.79 14.43 19.13
C ASN A 190 9.59 14.27 17.84
N LEU A 191 9.69 15.34 17.04
CA LEU A 191 10.43 15.30 15.77
C LEU A 191 11.94 15.49 15.95
N SER A 192 12.38 16.12 17.04
CA SER A 192 13.82 16.29 17.33
C SER A 192 14.45 15.09 18.02
N ARG A 193 13.64 14.12 18.51
CA ARG A 193 14.16 12.93 19.17
C ARG A 193 14.86 11.99 18.17
N PRO A 194 16.02 11.44 18.52
CA PRO A 194 16.71 10.47 17.69
C PRO A 194 15.95 9.13 17.69
N TYR A 195 16.02 8.41 16.57
CA TYR A 195 15.29 7.14 16.41
C TYR A 195 15.93 5.96 17.16
N ASP A 196 17.22 6.06 17.47
CA ASP A 196 18.01 5.02 18.15
C ASP A 196 17.88 5.06 19.68
N GLY A 197 17.25 6.10 20.24
CA GLY A 197 17.09 6.26 21.68
C GLY A 197 18.34 6.79 22.39
N SER A 198 19.32 7.33 21.65
CA SER A 198 20.52 7.97 22.23
C SER A 198 20.20 9.13 23.18
N ASP A 199 19.00 9.71 23.11
CA ASP A 199 18.52 10.71 24.07
C ASP A 199 18.18 10.14 25.45
N LEU A 200 18.21 8.83 25.62
CA LEU A 200 17.89 8.12 26.86
C LEU A 200 19.13 7.65 27.63
N ASP A 201 20.33 7.77 27.05
CA ASP A 201 21.56 7.40 27.74
C ASP A 201 21.71 8.21 29.04
N GLY A 202 21.83 7.49 30.16
CA GLY A 202 21.92 8.09 31.50
C GLY A 202 20.59 8.46 32.15
N TYR A 203 19.44 8.29 31.48
CA TYR A 203 18.12 8.55 32.06
C TYR A 203 17.47 7.29 32.61
N GLN A 204 16.98 7.35 33.85
CA GLN A 204 16.11 6.30 34.39
C GLN A 204 14.74 6.35 33.72
N LEU A 205 14.47 5.40 32.83
CA LEU A 205 13.19 5.26 32.10
C LEU A 205 11.96 5.26 33.00
N THR A 206 12.09 4.76 34.23
CA THR A 206 11.03 4.67 35.24
C THR A 206 10.49 6.02 35.71
N LEU A 207 11.30 7.09 35.68
CA LEU A 207 10.85 8.44 36.10
C LEU A 207 9.86 9.09 35.12
N TRP A 208 9.72 8.55 33.91
CA TRP A 208 8.95 9.17 32.84
C TRP A 208 7.66 8.41 32.49
N ALA A 209 7.47 7.22 33.07
CA ALA A 209 6.21 6.51 33.01
C ALA A 209 5.22 7.23 33.94
N GLN A 210 4.15 7.80 33.38
CA GLN A 210 3.14 8.51 34.17
C GLN A 210 2.29 7.58 35.06
N ASP A 211 2.40 6.26 34.87
CA ASP A 211 1.79 5.22 35.69
C ASP A 211 2.89 4.28 36.19
N SER A 212 2.97 4.08 37.51
CA SER A 212 3.96 3.25 38.20
C SER A 212 3.82 1.73 37.96
N ALA A 213 2.88 1.31 37.10
CA ALA A 213 2.72 -0.07 36.67
C ALA A 213 3.75 -0.46 35.58
N PHE A 214 5.03 -0.41 35.93
CA PHE A 214 6.08 -0.95 35.06
C PHE A 214 6.09 -2.47 35.20
N ILE A 215 5.39 -3.17 34.29
CA ILE A 215 5.51 -4.62 34.15
C ILE A 215 6.84 -4.89 33.44
N PRO A 216 7.84 -5.55 34.08
CA PRO A 216 9.06 -5.93 33.39
C PRO A 216 8.69 -6.80 32.19
N MET A 217 8.96 -6.28 31.00
CA MET A 217 8.60 -6.97 29.78
C MET A 217 9.51 -8.19 29.55
N PRO A 218 8.99 -9.27 28.93
CA PRO A 218 9.81 -10.39 28.51
C PRO A 218 10.90 -9.90 27.56
N VAL A 219 12.13 -10.33 27.84
CA VAL A 219 13.29 -10.19 26.96
C VAL A 219 12.85 -10.58 25.54
N ARG A 220 13.20 -9.77 24.53
CA ARG A 220 12.89 -10.09 23.14
C ARG A 220 13.28 -11.56 22.89
N PRO A 221 12.36 -12.41 22.39
CA PRO A 221 12.74 -13.77 22.08
C PRO A 221 13.90 -13.72 21.09
N VAL A 222 15.00 -14.39 21.44
CA VAL A 222 16.17 -14.52 20.59
C VAL A 222 15.66 -15.06 19.25
N VAL A 223 15.79 -14.26 18.19
CA VAL A 223 15.34 -14.68 16.86
C VAL A 223 16.24 -15.84 16.45
N PRO A 224 15.70 -17.05 16.20
CA PRO A 224 16.52 -18.19 15.85
C PRO A 224 17.27 -17.87 14.55
N ARG A 225 18.54 -18.27 14.50
CA ARG A 225 19.43 -18.06 13.35
C ARG A 225 19.57 -19.37 12.57
N CYS A 226 19.73 -19.25 11.26
CA CYS A 226 20.10 -20.37 10.40
C CYS A 226 21.56 -20.75 10.62
N ALA A 227 21.97 -21.95 10.18
CA ALA A 227 23.36 -22.38 10.15
C ALA A 227 24.28 -21.40 9.37
N CYS A 228 23.74 -20.70 8.35
CA CYS A 228 24.49 -19.66 7.62
C CYS A 228 24.59 -18.31 8.37
N GLY A 229 24.14 -18.23 9.62
CA GLY A 229 24.17 -17.02 10.45
C GLY A 229 23.04 -16.01 10.21
N THR A 230 22.23 -16.19 9.17
CA THR A 230 21.09 -15.29 8.86
C THR A 230 19.91 -15.52 9.81
N GLU A 231 19.25 -14.44 10.24
CA GLU A 231 18.03 -14.51 11.07
C GLU A 231 16.87 -15.21 10.34
N LEU A 232 16.22 -16.16 11.01
CA LEU A 232 15.05 -16.84 10.49
C LEU A 232 13.82 -15.93 10.60
N ARG A 233 13.19 -15.62 9.47
CA ARG A 233 11.91 -14.89 9.44
C ARG A 233 10.78 -15.87 9.16
N LYS A 234 9.88 -16.05 10.13
CA LYS A 234 8.81 -17.06 10.10
C LYS A 234 9.36 -18.49 9.91
N GLY A 235 10.45 -18.80 10.60
CA GLY A 235 11.09 -20.11 10.56
C GLY A 235 11.89 -20.43 9.28
N ARG A 236 12.06 -19.46 8.37
CA ARG A 236 12.82 -19.66 7.12
C ARG A 236 14.01 -18.73 7.01
N CYS A 237 15.11 -19.28 6.51
CA CYS A 237 16.31 -18.53 6.19
C CYS A 237 16.16 -17.91 4.81
N TRP A 238 16.21 -16.58 4.67
CA TRP A 238 16.09 -15.95 3.35
C TRP A 238 17.29 -16.19 2.44
N THR A 239 18.44 -16.54 3.03
CA THR A 239 19.68 -16.84 2.29
C THR A 239 19.64 -18.28 1.76
N CYS A 240 19.22 -19.24 2.59
CA CYS A 240 19.17 -20.67 2.21
C CYS A 240 17.85 -21.06 1.53
N GLU A 241 16.76 -20.37 1.83
CA GLU A 241 15.44 -20.55 1.23
C GLU A 241 14.93 -19.21 0.68
N PRO A 242 15.49 -18.76 -0.46
CA PRO A 242 15.09 -17.50 -1.06
C PRO A 242 13.59 -17.49 -1.30
N SER A 243 12.92 -16.43 -0.84
CA SER A 243 11.48 -16.31 -1.01
C SER A 243 11.10 -16.38 -2.49
N ARG A 244 9.88 -16.83 -2.81
CA ARG A 244 9.34 -16.78 -4.18
C ARG A 244 9.45 -15.38 -4.83
N HIS A 245 9.53 -14.32 -4.03
CA HIS A 245 9.76 -12.97 -4.51
C HIS A 245 11.21 -12.77 -4.98
N HIS A 246 12.21 -13.24 -4.20
CA HIS A 246 13.62 -13.18 -4.58
C HIS A 246 13.91 -13.99 -5.85
N ILE A 247 13.35 -15.20 -5.94
CA ILE A 247 13.46 -16.04 -7.16
C ILE A 247 12.88 -15.32 -8.38
N ARG A 248 11.73 -14.64 -8.24
CA ARG A 248 11.13 -13.85 -9.32
C ARG A 248 11.96 -12.62 -9.70
N LEU A 249 12.60 -12.00 -8.71
CA LEU A 249 13.48 -10.85 -8.89
C LEU A 249 14.72 -11.27 -9.70
N GLU A 250 15.41 -12.31 -9.26
CA GLU A 250 16.57 -12.86 -9.95
C GLU A 250 16.26 -13.31 -11.38
N ALA A 251 15.12 -14.00 -11.58
CA ALA A 251 14.64 -14.37 -12.91
C ALA A 251 14.35 -13.13 -13.79
N GLY A 252 13.85 -12.03 -13.21
CA GLY A 252 13.62 -10.79 -13.94
C GLY A 252 14.91 -10.09 -14.38
N ARG A 253 15.92 -10.02 -13.48
CA ARG A 253 17.24 -9.48 -13.81
C ARG A 253 17.91 -10.29 -14.93
N ARG A 254 17.91 -11.63 -14.79
CA ARG A 254 18.49 -12.53 -15.77
C ARG A 254 17.77 -12.46 -17.13
N ALA A 255 16.43 -12.35 -17.11
CA ALA A 255 15.65 -12.17 -18.34
C ALA A 255 16.00 -10.86 -19.07
N ALA A 256 16.28 -9.77 -18.33
CA ALA A 256 16.70 -8.49 -18.90
C ALA A 256 18.12 -8.57 -19.50
N GLU A 257 19.08 -9.20 -18.81
CA GLU A 257 20.44 -9.44 -19.30
C GLU A 257 20.46 -10.26 -20.59
N LEU A 258 19.76 -11.41 -20.60
CA LEU A 258 19.66 -12.27 -21.78
C LEU A 258 18.99 -11.55 -22.95
N ARG A 259 18.01 -10.69 -22.67
CA ARG A 259 17.39 -9.87 -23.71
C ARG A 259 18.34 -8.81 -24.25
N ALA A 260 19.15 -8.18 -23.41
CA ALA A 260 20.20 -7.24 -23.84
C ALA A 260 21.24 -7.93 -24.74
N ALA A 261 21.53 -9.21 -24.48
CA ALA A 261 22.32 -10.08 -25.36
C ALA A 261 21.59 -10.53 -26.65
N ARG A 262 20.46 -9.90 -26.99
CA ARG A 262 19.63 -10.15 -28.18
C ARG A 262 19.01 -11.56 -28.28
N MET A 263 18.97 -12.31 -27.18
CA MET A 263 18.29 -13.62 -27.14
C MET A 263 16.78 -13.47 -27.38
N LYS A 264 16.14 -14.42 -28.09
CA LYS A 264 14.69 -14.36 -28.36
C LYS A 264 13.93 -14.69 -27.08
N TRP A 265 12.75 -14.10 -26.90
CA TRP A 265 11.94 -14.31 -25.67
C TRP A 265 11.56 -15.76 -25.40
N GLN A 266 11.45 -16.58 -26.45
CA GLN A 266 11.20 -18.02 -26.30
C GLN A 266 12.40 -18.70 -25.63
N ASP A 267 13.61 -18.47 -26.14
CA ASP A 267 14.84 -19.05 -25.61
C ASP A 267 15.10 -18.58 -24.17
N ILE A 268 14.82 -17.30 -23.87
CA ILE A 268 14.91 -16.76 -22.50
C ILE A 268 13.91 -17.46 -21.56
N ALA A 269 12.70 -17.75 -22.03
CA ALA A 269 11.71 -18.44 -21.22
C ALA A 269 12.13 -19.89 -20.93
N ASP A 270 12.66 -20.58 -21.94
CA ASP A 270 13.13 -21.95 -21.81
C ASP A 270 14.36 -22.03 -20.88
N GLU A 271 15.33 -21.13 -21.03
CA GLU A 271 16.53 -21.00 -20.15
C GLU A 271 16.17 -20.75 -18.68
N LEU A 272 15.16 -19.91 -18.42
CA LEU A 272 14.76 -19.54 -17.05
C LEU A 272 13.67 -20.44 -16.46
N GLY A 273 13.26 -21.50 -17.18
CA GLY A 273 12.15 -22.36 -16.76
C GLY A 273 10.80 -21.63 -16.63
N LEU A 274 10.60 -20.57 -17.42
CA LEU A 274 9.37 -19.79 -17.45
C LEU A 274 8.40 -20.40 -18.48
N GLY A 275 7.18 -20.73 -18.07
CA GLY A 275 6.25 -21.52 -18.89
C GLY A 275 5.78 -20.89 -20.22
N ASN A 276 6.13 -19.63 -20.52
CA ASN A 276 5.88 -19.00 -21.82
C ASN A 276 6.72 -17.70 -22.00
N PRO A 277 6.94 -17.25 -23.25
CA PRO A 277 7.68 -16.02 -23.55
C PRO A 277 7.06 -14.74 -22.95
N GLY A 278 5.74 -14.72 -22.73
CA GLY A 278 5.06 -13.61 -22.05
C GLY A 278 5.47 -13.46 -20.59
N ALA A 279 5.78 -14.57 -19.91
CA ALA A 279 6.30 -14.57 -18.55
C ALA A 279 7.74 -14.03 -18.48
N ALA A 280 8.59 -14.39 -19.44
CA ALA A 280 9.95 -13.84 -19.57
C ALA A 280 9.93 -12.33 -19.84
N TYR A 281 9.07 -11.88 -20.76
CA TYR A 281 8.85 -10.46 -21.01
C TYR A 281 8.35 -9.71 -19.77
N ALA A 282 7.35 -10.25 -19.07
CA ALA A 282 6.81 -9.63 -17.85
C ALA A 282 7.85 -9.55 -16.73
N ALA A 283 8.70 -10.59 -16.58
CA ALA A 283 9.78 -10.63 -15.62
C ALA A 283 10.86 -9.57 -15.93
N ALA A 284 11.29 -9.47 -17.19
CA ALA A 284 12.25 -8.46 -17.64
C ALA A 284 11.70 -7.03 -17.54
N ARG A 285 10.41 -6.81 -17.86
CA ARG A 285 9.76 -5.49 -17.80
C ARG A 285 9.74 -4.91 -16.39
N MET A 286 9.68 -5.74 -15.35
CA MET A 286 9.78 -5.27 -13.96
C MET A 286 11.16 -4.69 -13.62
N TYR A 287 12.19 -4.97 -14.41
CA TYR A 287 13.57 -4.48 -14.23
C TYR A 287 13.99 -3.39 -15.21
N GLY A 288 13.40 -3.35 -16.40
CA GLY A 288 13.68 -2.34 -17.42
C GLY A 288 12.95 -1.01 -17.23
N ASP A 289 12.12 -0.87 -16.19
CA ASP A 289 11.46 0.39 -15.84
C ASP A 289 12.37 1.23 -14.91
N PRO A 290 12.92 2.36 -15.40
CA PRO A 290 13.81 3.22 -14.60
C PRO A 290 13.16 3.69 -13.29
N ASP A 291 11.83 3.85 -13.24
CA ASP A 291 11.11 4.28 -12.05
C ASP A 291 11.01 3.16 -10.98
N VAL A 292 11.11 1.89 -11.39
CA VAL A 292 11.12 0.75 -10.47
C VAL A 292 12.53 0.55 -9.89
N MET A 293 13.57 0.75 -10.70
CA MET A 293 14.97 0.68 -10.25
C MET A 293 15.37 1.89 -9.39
N ALA A 294 14.88 3.10 -9.69
CA ALA A 294 15.15 4.30 -8.89
C ALA A 294 14.49 4.29 -7.50
N ARG A 295 13.46 3.44 -7.28
CA ARG A 295 12.83 3.23 -5.97
C ARG A 295 13.54 2.19 -5.11
N TRP A 296 14.59 1.55 -5.62
CA TRP A 296 15.37 0.57 -4.88
C TRP A 296 16.50 1.25 -4.08
N PRO A 297 16.62 0.99 -2.76
CA PRO A 297 17.75 1.52 -2.00
C PRO A 297 19.04 0.77 -2.37
N GLN A 298 20.07 1.51 -2.77
CA GLN A 298 21.45 1.07 -3.07
C GLN A 298 22.18 0.33 -1.92
N ARG A 299 21.48 -0.11 -0.87
CA ARG A 299 22.08 -0.65 0.36
C ARG A 299 22.58 -2.10 0.26
N TYR A 300 22.53 -2.75 -0.90
CA TYR A 300 22.77 -4.19 -1.01
C TYR A 300 23.98 -4.59 -1.87
N GLU A 301 24.75 -3.64 -2.41
CA GLU A 301 25.93 -3.96 -3.25
C GLU A 301 27.26 -4.01 -2.47
N HIS A 302 27.31 -3.66 -1.19
CA HIS A 302 28.54 -3.73 -0.39
C HIS A 302 28.45 -4.81 0.68
N GLY A 303 28.71 -6.05 0.28
CA GLY A 303 28.70 -7.21 1.18
C GLY A 303 29.52 -8.39 0.67
N ALA A 304 30.73 -8.13 0.17
CA ALA A 304 31.74 -9.16 -0.06
C ALA A 304 33.13 -8.63 0.33
N VAL A 305 33.56 -9.05 1.52
CA VAL A 305 34.90 -9.44 1.96
C VAL A 305 36.10 -8.76 1.26
N GLU A 306 36.80 -7.90 2.00
CA GLU A 306 38.27 -7.88 2.05
C GLU A 306 38.73 -7.50 3.46
N GLN A 307 39.50 -8.40 4.08
CA GLN A 307 40.12 -8.25 5.39
C GLN A 307 41.51 -7.62 5.24
N ALA A 308 41.81 -6.64 6.13
CA ALA A 308 43.12 -6.22 6.67
C ALA A 308 44.22 -5.80 5.63
N VAL A 309 45.01 -4.73 5.81
CA VAL A 309 46.02 -4.55 6.85
C VAL A 309 46.50 -3.06 6.87
N HIS A 310 46.49 -2.46 8.06
CA HIS A 310 47.39 -1.43 8.63
C HIS A 310 47.69 -0.01 8.08
N TYR A 311 47.75 0.90 9.07
CA TYR A 311 48.51 2.17 9.27
C TYR A 311 48.33 3.26 8.20
N GLY A 312 47.90 4.48 8.52
CA GLY A 312 48.38 5.36 9.59
C GLY A 312 48.98 6.60 8.90
N GLY A 313 48.52 7.80 9.22
CA GLY A 313 49.10 9.03 8.67
C GLY A 313 48.11 10.17 8.57
N GLY A 314 48.14 11.08 9.55
CA GLY A 314 47.44 12.34 9.49
C GLY A 314 48.10 13.30 8.50
N HIS A 315 47.33 14.25 8.01
CA HIS A 315 47.80 15.59 7.66
C HIS A 315 46.60 16.54 7.64
N GLY A 316 46.71 17.62 8.39
CA GLY A 316 45.74 18.71 8.36
C GLY A 316 45.83 19.53 7.08
N LYS A 317 44.76 20.28 6.82
CA LYS A 317 44.70 21.50 5.98
C LYS A 317 43.43 22.25 6.41
N GLN A 318 43.61 23.33 7.16
CA GLN A 318 43.63 24.71 6.70
C GLN A 318 42.24 25.26 6.35
N ALA A 319 41.95 26.34 7.06
CA ALA A 319 40.79 27.20 6.94
C ALA A 319 40.72 27.82 5.53
N SER A 320 39.49 27.95 5.03
CA SER A 320 39.19 28.92 3.98
C SER A 320 37.91 29.65 4.37
N ASP A 321 38.09 30.94 4.61
CA ASP A 321 37.08 31.99 4.64
C ASP A 321 35.96 31.78 3.63
N ARG A 322 34.71 31.89 4.10
CA ARG A 322 33.61 32.37 3.27
C ARG A 322 32.84 33.44 4.02
N SER A 323 33.31 34.66 3.80
CA SER A 323 32.60 35.91 3.97
C SER A 323 31.26 35.92 3.21
N GLY A 324 30.28 36.62 3.80
CA GLY A 324 29.26 37.34 3.04
C GLY A 324 27.94 36.63 2.73
N ARG A 325 26.97 36.71 3.64
CA ARG A 325 25.55 36.80 3.27
C ARG A 325 24.85 37.90 4.08
N PRO A 326 24.29 38.94 3.44
CA PRO A 326 23.67 40.05 4.14
C PRO A 326 22.29 39.67 4.72
N ALA A 327 22.02 40.24 5.89
CA ALA A 327 20.77 40.16 6.61
C ALA A 327 19.61 40.75 5.80
N ARG A 328 18.51 40.00 5.65
CA ARG A 328 17.25 40.53 5.15
C ARG A 328 16.53 41.26 6.28
N GLY A 329 16.54 42.59 6.21
CA GLY A 329 15.77 43.46 7.09
C GLY A 329 14.27 43.18 6.99
N ARG A 330 13.60 43.11 8.14
CA ARG A 330 12.14 43.07 8.24
C ARG A 330 11.64 44.50 8.26
N GLY A 331 10.87 44.89 7.25
CA GLY A 331 10.13 46.16 7.25
C GLY A 331 9.03 46.14 8.31
N HIS A 332 9.03 47.16 9.16
CA HIS A 332 7.89 47.53 9.99
C HIS A 332 6.85 48.25 9.12
N HIS A 333 5.61 47.75 9.10
CA HIS A 333 4.46 48.50 8.63
C HIS A 333 3.84 49.27 9.81
N PRO A 334 3.56 50.58 9.69
CA PRO A 334 2.75 51.29 10.67
C PRO A 334 1.26 50.93 10.50
N ALA A 335 0.56 50.86 11.63
CA ALA A 335 -0.89 50.68 11.69
C ALA A 335 -1.63 51.95 11.22
N PRO A 336 -2.77 51.82 10.53
CA PRO A 336 -3.63 52.96 10.22
C PRO A 336 -4.42 53.43 11.45
N ALA A 337 -4.65 54.75 11.49
CA ALA A 337 -5.40 55.48 12.50
C ALA A 337 -6.90 55.20 12.48
#